data_AF-A0AB35V0F4-F1
#
_entry.id   AF-A0AB35V0F4-F1
#
_cell.length_a   1.000
_cell.length_b   1.000
_cell.length_c   1.000
_cell.angle_alpha   90.00
_cell.angle_beta   90.00
_cell.angle_gamma   90.00
#
_symmetry.space_group_name_H-M   'P 1'
#
loop_
_entity.id
_entity.type
_entity.pdbx_description
1 polymer ?
#
loop_
_entity_poly.entity_id
_entity_poly.type
_entity_poly.pdbx_seq_one_letter_code
_entity_poly.pdbx_strand_id
1 'polypeptide(L)' 'MSDKEIQRLAVLQDVRDHRITQVRAAEILNLSTRQITRLATDVSGCWHC' A
#
# COMPACT_ATOMS: atom_id res chain seq x y z
N MET A 1 -7.62 6.81 -16.20
CA MET A 1 -7.02 6.54 -14.88
C MET A 1 -6.51 7.85 -14.33
N SER A 2 -6.84 8.19 -13.10
CA SER A 2 -6.32 9.41 -12.47
C SER A 2 -4.91 9.12 -11.94
N ASP A 3 -3.97 10.07 -12.03
CA ASP A 3 -2.59 9.92 -11.53
C ASP A 3 -2.53 9.41 -10.08
N LYS A 4 -3.54 9.75 -9.26
CA LYS A 4 -3.70 9.24 -7.89
C LYS A 4 -3.88 7.72 -7.80
N GLU A 5 -4.58 7.10 -8.75
CA GLU A 5 -4.74 5.64 -8.79
C GLU A 5 -3.44 4.95 -9.22
N ILE A 6 -2.74 5.51 -10.21
CA ILE A 6 -1.45 4.99 -10.68
C ILE A 6 -0.43 5.04 -9.54
N GLN A 7 -0.38 6.15 -8.81
CA GLN A 7 0.50 6.31 -7.66
C GLN A 7 0.13 5.35 -6.50
N ARG A 8 -1.17 5.11 -6.25
CA ARG A 8 -1.64 4.08 -5.32
C ARG A 8 -1.16 2.69 -5.69
N LEU A 9 -1.33 2.31 -6.95
CA LEU A 9 -0.93 1.00 -7.45
C LEU A 9 0.59 0.82 -7.40
N ALA A 10 1.37 1.87 -7.68
CA ALA A 10 2.82 1.83 -7.58
C ALA A 10 3.30 1.66 -6.13
N VAL A 11 2.76 2.45 -5.20
CA VAL A 11 3.13 2.38 -3.77
C VAL A 11 2.71 1.06 -3.15
N LEU A 12 1.52 0.53 -3.48
CA LEU A 12 1.08 -0.78 -3.01
C LEU A 12 1.97 -1.91 -3.55
N GLN A 13 2.45 -1.81 -4.79
CA GLN A 13 3.44 -2.74 -5.33
C GLN A 13 4.77 -2.66 -4.60
N ASP A 14 5.30 -1.46 -4.35
CA ASP A 14 6.56 -1.30 -3.61
C ASP A 14 6.48 -1.81 -2.16
N VAL A 15 5.31 -1.72 -1.50
CA VAL A 15 5.08 -2.35 -0.18
C VAL A 15 5.10 -3.87 -0.29
N ARG A 16 4.46 -4.43 -1.32
CA ARG A 16 4.43 -5.88 -1.58
C ARG A 16 5.81 -6.44 -1.90
N ASP A 17 6.60 -5.73 -2.70
CA ASP A 17 7.99 -6.08 -3.03
C ASP A 17 8.96 -5.82 -1.87
N HIS A 18 8.47 -5.42 -0.69
CA HIS A 18 9.27 -5.03 0.47
C HIS A 18 10.30 -3.91 0.16
N ARG A 19 10.13 -3.17 -0.95
CA ARG A 19 10.99 -2.06 -1.35
C ARG A 19 10.78 -0.84 -0.47
N ILE A 20 9.57 -0.67 0.05
CA ILE A 20 9.24 0.36 1.05
C ILE A 20 8.46 -0.24 2.21
N THR A 21 8.65 0.33 3.39
CA THR A 21 7.88 -0.05 4.58
C THR A 21 6.49 0.56 4.56
N GLN A 22 5.54 -0.06 5.29
CA GLN A 22 4.17 0.45 5.44
C GLN A 22 4.11 1.90 5.93
N VAL A 23 5.10 2.33 6.72
CA VAL A 23 5.25 3.71 7.19
C VAL A 23 5.56 4.67 6.03
N ARG A 24 6.53 4.33 5.18
CA ARG A 24 6.83 5.13 3.98
C ARG A 24 5.64 5.19 3.02
N ALA A 25 4.93 4.08 2.85
CA ALA A 25 3.75 4.05 2.01
C ALA A 25 2.61 4.92 2.55
N ALA A 26 2.47 4.98 3.88
CA ALA A 26 1.54 5.89 4.57
C ALA A 26 1.87 7.35 4.27
N GLU A 27 3.15 7.72 4.33
CA GLU A 27 3.61 9.08 4.00
C GLU A 27 3.36 9.43 2.52
N ILE A 28 3.70 8.53 1.58
CA ILE A 28 3.54 8.78 0.14
C ILE A 28 2.06 8.91 -0.24
N LEU A 29 1.20 8.06 0.33
CA LEU A 29 -0.22 8.07 0.06
C LEU A 29 -1.00 9.07 0.91
N ASN A 30 -0.32 9.74 1.84
CA ASN A 30 -0.93 10.65 2.80
C ASN A 30 -2.09 9.96 3.56
N LEU A 31 -1.88 8.69 3.90
CA LEU A 31 -2.83 7.83 4.62
C LEU A 31 -2.23 7.47 5.97
N SER A 32 -3.08 7.03 6.89
CA SER A 32 -2.59 6.42 8.13
C SER A 32 -1.99 5.04 7.86
N THR A 33 -0.98 4.66 8.62
CA THR A 33 -0.42 3.30 8.59
C THR A 33 -1.48 2.23 8.77
N ARG A 34 -2.50 2.47 9.62
CA ARG A 34 -3.66 1.57 9.78
C ARG A 34 -4.46 1.38 8.49
N GLN A 35 -4.66 2.46 7.72
CA GLN A 35 -5.34 2.38 6.42
C GLN A 35 -4.48 1.63 5.39
N ILE A 36 -3.16 1.83 5.40
CA ILE A 36 -2.22 1.08 4.56
C ILE A 36 -2.25 -0.41 4.91
N THR A 37 -2.17 -0.77 6.19
CA THR A 37 -2.26 -2.17 6.62
C THR A 37 -3.58 -2.79 6.17
N ARG A 38 -4.69 -2.08 6.36
CA ARG A 38 -6.01 -2.54 5.92
C ARG A 38 -6.09 -2.69 4.40
N LEU A 39 -5.55 -1.75 3.62
CA LEU A 39 -5.47 -1.83 2.17
C LEU A 39 -4.58 -2.98 1.70
N ALA A 40 -3.44 -3.19 2.36
CA ALA A 40 -2.54 -4.29 2.06
C ALA A 40 -3.19 -5.66 2.36
N THR A 41 -3.98 -5.75 3.43
CA THR A 41 -4.77 -6.96 3.75
C THR A 41 -5.95 -7.16 2.81
N ASP A 42 -6.61 -6.09 2.37
CA ASP A 42 -7.80 -6.15 1.50
C ASP A 42 -7.42 -6.47 0.04
N VAL A 43 -6.33 -5.89 -0.46
CA VAL A 43 -5.73 -6.22 -1.77
C VAL A 43 -5.11 -7.62 -1.77
N SER A 44 -5.03 -8.27 -0.62
CA SER A 44 -4.38 -9.54 -0.46
C SER A 44 -5.05 -10.35 0.65
N GLY A 45 -6.22 -10.89 0.36
CA GLY A 45 -6.87 -11.92 1.18
C GLY A 45 -6.06 -13.22 1.38
N CYS A 46 -4.73 -13.20 1.20
CA CYS A 46 -3.80 -14.32 1.36
C CYS A 46 -2.41 -13.84 1.84
N TRP A 47 -2.27 -13.13 2.97
CA TRP A 47 -0.95 -12.97 3.64
C TRP A 47 -0.80 -13.81 4.92
N HIS A 48 -1.78 -14.65 5.24
CA HIS A 48 -1.65 -15.68 6.27
C HIS A 48 -2.59 -16.84 5.95
N CYS A 49 -2.09 -17.81 5.19
CA CYS A 49 -2.26 -19.23 5.47
C CYS A 49 -0.86 -19.84 5.41
#